data_AF-A0A2N9M2T9-F1
#
_entry.id   AF-A0A2N9M2T9-F1
#
_cell.length_a   1.000
_cell.length_b   1.000
_cell.length_c   1.000
_cell.angle_alpha   90.00
_cell.angle_beta   90.00
_cell.angle_gamma   90.00
#
_symmetry.space_group_name_H-M   'P 1'
#
loop_
_entity.id
_entity.type
_entity.pdbx_description
1 polymer ?
#
loop_
_entity_poly.entity_id
_entity_poly.type
_entity_poly.pdbx_seq_one_letter_code
_entity_poly.pdbx_strand_id
1 'polypeptide(L)'
;MRPSYSAIHSLHLAEGRFFDEADDAASATVCVLGEGAKINILGYGPALGKYVKVNDSWLEVVGVLNEQLMAGAQSSGGAMLDINNIVYIPLNTFQYRFWDQSANMKDDLDGIDLRLRAETDSIEAAKVVTAVLNSTHHGVQDFTVTIPAALLAQQQRTQTIFTYVMVAIAAISLLVGGIGIMNIVLATVLERTREIGIRRSIGARRFDIVRQFLTESVLISVGGGLMGIGFGFFLAWLIARTAEWKTIVTSASVAIAFGVSVVVGVVFGIYPAVKASRINPIDALRYE
;
A
#
# COMPACT_ATOMS: atom_id res chain seq x y z
N MET A 1 15.39 -7.74 -27.63
CA MET A 1 15.89 -7.09 -26.40
C MET A 1 17.39 -7.28 -26.27
N ARG A 2 18.10 -6.35 -25.63
CA ARG A 2 19.54 -6.51 -25.36
C ARG A 2 19.78 -7.34 -24.09
N PRO A 3 20.96 -7.98 -23.92
CA PRO A 3 21.28 -8.78 -22.72
C PRO A 3 21.10 -8.01 -21.40
N SER A 4 21.36 -6.70 -21.42
CA SER A 4 21.18 -5.79 -20.28
C SER A 4 19.75 -5.67 -19.76
N TYR A 5 18.75 -6.10 -20.53
CA TYR A 5 17.34 -6.04 -20.15
C TYR A 5 17.04 -6.85 -18.87
N SER A 6 17.66 -8.02 -18.73
CA SER A 6 17.53 -8.87 -17.54
C SER A 6 17.97 -8.14 -16.25
N ALA A 7 19.07 -7.38 -16.34
CA ALA A 7 19.60 -6.61 -15.22
C ALA A 7 18.78 -5.35 -14.93
N ILE A 8 18.16 -4.72 -15.94
CA ILE A 8 17.30 -3.55 -15.74
C ILE A 8 16.02 -3.94 -15.01
N HIS A 9 15.37 -5.03 -15.44
CA HIS A 9 14.10 -5.51 -14.87
C HIS A 9 14.26 -6.51 -13.73
N SER A 10 15.50 -6.79 -13.31
CA SER A 10 15.82 -7.76 -12.23
C SER A 10 15.12 -9.11 -12.46
N LEU A 11 15.17 -9.61 -13.69
CA LEU A 11 14.52 -10.86 -14.07
C LEU A 11 15.27 -12.05 -13.45
N HIS A 12 14.53 -12.94 -12.79
CA HIS A 12 15.07 -14.15 -12.20
C HIS A 12 14.78 -15.35 -13.09
N LEU A 13 15.83 -16.10 -13.47
CA LEU A 13 15.69 -17.33 -14.22
C LEU A 13 15.24 -18.48 -13.31
N ALA A 14 14.26 -19.25 -13.77
CA ALA A 14 13.86 -20.53 -13.19
C ALA A 14 14.77 -21.65 -13.69
N GLU A 15 15.03 -21.67 -15.00
CA GLU A 15 15.77 -22.73 -15.68
C GLU A 15 16.68 -22.13 -16.77
N GLY A 16 17.85 -22.73 -16.97
CA GLY A 16 18.75 -22.39 -18.08
C GLY A 16 19.54 -21.10 -17.89
N ARG A 17 19.71 -20.35 -18.98
CA ARG A 17 20.47 -19.08 -19.01
C ARG A 17 19.71 -18.00 -19.78
N PHE A 18 20.04 -16.75 -19.51
CA PHE A 18 19.66 -15.65 -20.40
C PHE A 18 20.59 -15.63 -21.63
N PHE A 19 20.21 -14.91 -22.68
CA PHE A 19 21.08 -14.73 -23.85
C PHE A 19 22.17 -13.70 -23.56
N ASP A 20 23.37 -13.94 -24.08
CA ASP A 20 24.55 -13.12 -23.85
C ASP A 20 24.85 -12.18 -25.05
N GLU A 21 25.84 -11.30 -24.93
CA GLU A 21 26.25 -10.39 -26.01
C GLU A 21 26.67 -11.14 -27.28
N ALA A 22 27.25 -12.34 -27.15
CA ALA A 22 27.60 -13.17 -28.29
C ALA A 22 26.36 -13.68 -29.05
N ASP A 23 25.28 -14.01 -28.34
CA ASP A 23 24.03 -14.47 -28.95
C ASP A 23 23.33 -13.32 -29.70
N ASP A 24 23.35 -12.12 -29.12
CA ASP A 24 22.81 -10.91 -29.76
C ASP A 24 23.67 -10.50 -30.97
N ALA A 25 25.00 -10.53 -30.86
CA ALA A 25 25.89 -10.21 -31.98
C ALA A 25 25.79 -11.20 -33.15
N ALA A 26 25.57 -12.48 -32.88
CA ALA A 26 25.43 -13.52 -33.89
C ALA A 26 24.00 -13.62 -34.48
N SER A 27 23.05 -12.80 -34.01
CA SER A 27 21.62 -12.94 -34.34
C SER A 27 21.12 -14.37 -34.16
N ALA A 28 21.54 -15.00 -33.05
CA ALA A 28 21.24 -16.40 -32.75
C ALA A 28 19.72 -16.62 -32.63
N THR A 29 19.25 -17.78 -33.12
CA THR A 29 17.83 -18.18 -33.07
C THR A 29 17.48 -18.77 -31.72
N VAL A 30 17.65 -17.99 -30.66
CA VAL A 30 17.38 -18.39 -29.28
C VAL A 30 16.27 -17.53 -28.67
N CYS A 31 15.53 -18.09 -27.73
CA CYS A 31 14.53 -17.37 -26.95
C CYS A 31 14.53 -17.77 -25.47
N VAL A 32 14.03 -16.86 -24.64
CA VAL A 32 13.75 -17.09 -23.22
C VAL A 32 12.25 -16.93 -23.01
N LEU A 33 11.63 -17.84 -22.28
CA LEU A 33 10.18 -17.82 -22.05
C LEU A 33 9.84 -17.30 -20.66
N GLY A 34 8.77 -16.51 -20.53
CA GLY A 34 8.08 -16.33 -19.25
C GLY A 34 7.41 -17.64 -18.79
N GLU A 35 7.19 -17.79 -17.48
CA GLU A 35 6.58 -19.01 -16.91
C GLU A 35 5.19 -19.31 -17.52
N GLY A 36 4.36 -18.29 -17.70
CA GLY A 36 3.05 -18.43 -18.36
C GLY A 36 3.17 -18.84 -19.83
N ALA A 37 4.13 -18.26 -20.56
CA ALA A 37 4.38 -18.62 -21.96
C ALA A 37 4.87 -20.08 -22.11
N LYS A 38 5.74 -20.54 -21.20
CA LYS A 38 6.19 -21.94 -21.13
C LYS A 38 4.99 -22.86 -20.98
N ILE A 39 4.13 -22.61 -19.99
CA ILE A 39 2.97 -23.47 -19.71
C ILE A 39 2.00 -23.49 -20.89
N ASN A 40 1.74 -22.34 -21.51
CA ASN A 40 0.81 -22.24 -22.63
C ASN A 40 1.30 -22.93 -23.91
N ILE A 41 2.61 -22.86 -24.21
CA ILE A 41 3.18 -23.34 -25.47
C ILE A 41 3.70 -24.79 -25.35
N LEU A 42 4.37 -25.11 -24.25
CA LEU A 42 5.11 -26.36 -24.05
C LEU A 42 4.55 -27.24 -22.91
N GLY A 43 3.58 -26.73 -22.14
CA GLY A 43 3.01 -27.40 -20.97
C GLY A 43 3.95 -27.37 -19.75
N TYR A 44 3.67 -28.23 -18.77
CA TYR A 44 4.45 -28.34 -17.52
C TYR A 44 5.76 -29.14 -17.64
N GLY A 45 6.13 -29.56 -18.84
CA GLY A 45 7.34 -30.35 -19.07
C GLY A 45 8.63 -29.51 -19.12
N PRO A 46 9.80 -30.16 -19.22
CA PRO A 46 11.07 -29.44 -19.41
C PRO A 46 11.03 -28.65 -20.73
N ALA A 47 11.45 -27.39 -20.68
CA ALA A 47 11.37 -26.47 -21.82
C ALA A 47 12.70 -26.22 -22.52
N LEU A 48 13.83 -26.40 -21.83
CA LEU A 48 15.17 -26.16 -22.36
C LEU A 48 15.50 -27.03 -23.58
N GLY A 49 16.11 -26.43 -24.60
CA GLY A 49 16.54 -27.09 -25.85
C GLY A 49 15.39 -27.44 -26.80
N LYS A 50 14.14 -27.13 -26.44
CA LYS A 50 13.00 -27.29 -27.35
C LYS A 50 12.92 -26.11 -28.30
N TYR A 51 12.29 -26.33 -29.46
CA TYR A 51 12.05 -25.29 -30.44
C TYR A 51 10.62 -24.77 -30.34
N VAL A 52 10.48 -23.46 -30.30
CA VAL A 52 9.21 -22.74 -30.38
C VAL A 52 9.16 -21.99 -31.70
N LYS A 53 8.06 -22.15 -32.43
CA LYS A 53 7.83 -21.39 -33.67
C LYS A 53 7.21 -20.05 -33.33
N VAL A 54 7.88 -18.96 -33.68
CA VAL A 54 7.35 -17.60 -33.62
C VAL A 54 7.21 -17.11 -35.06
N ASN A 55 6.00 -16.74 -35.47
CA ASN A 55 5.64 -16.47 -36.87
C ASN A 55 6.12 -17.61 -37.80
N ASP A 56 7.15 -17.36 -38.62
CA ASP A 56 7.75 -18.34 -39.54
C ASP A 56 9.16 -18.83 -39.15
N SER A 57 9.69 -18.38 -38.01
CA SER A 57 11.02 -18.77 -37.54
C SER A 57 10.96 -19.69 -36.33
N TRP A 58 11.83 -20.71 -36.32
CA TRP A 58 12.05 -21.58 -35.16
C TRP A 58 13.12 -20.99 -34.24
N LEU A 59 12.82 -20.92 -32.95
CA LEU A 59 13.72 -20.41 -31.92
C LEU A 59 13.93 -21.49 -30.85
N GLU A 60 15.17 -21.68 -30.44
CA GLU A 60 15.54 -22.62 -29.38
C GLU A 60 15.36 -21.97 -28.00
N VAL A 61 14.68 -22.67 -27.09
CA VAL A 61 14.48 -22.20 -25.72
C VAL A 61 15.75 -22.43 -24.89
N VAL A 62 16.45 -21.36 -24.55
CA VAL A 62 17.69 -21.40 -23.75
C VAL A 62 17.47 -21.10 -22.26
N GLY A 63 16.31 -20.55 -21.92
CA GLY A 63 15.96 -20.22 -20.54
C GLY A 63 14.48 -20.01 -20.31
N VAL A 64 14.08 -20.12 -19.05
CA VAL A 64 12.72 -19.84 -18.56
C VAL A 64 12.83 -18.93 -17.35
N LEU A 65 12.03 -17.87 -17.32
CA LEU A 65 11.94 -16.95 -16.18
C LEU A 65 10.98 -17.50 -15.12
N ASN A 66 11.28 -17.22 -13.85
CA ASN A 66 10.32 -17.44 -12.77
C ASN A 66 9.08 -16.56 -12.95
N GLU A 67 7.97 -16.98 -12.34
CA GLU A 67 6.77 -16.14 -12.25
C GLU A 67 7.13 -14.81 -11.59
N GLN A 68 6.97 -13.73 -12.34
CA GLN A 68 7.15 -12.39 -11.81
C GLN A 68 5.88 -12.01 -11.07
N LEU A 69 5.99 -11.89 -9.75
CA LEU A 69 4.94 -11.28 -8.94
C LEU A 69 4.81 -9.84 -9.38
N MET A 70 3.64 -9.47 -9.89
CA MET A 70 3.30 -8.11 -10.29
C MET A 70 3.44 -7.16 -9.08
N ALA A 71 4.64 -6.63 -8.87
CA ALA A 71 4.89 -5.59 -7.88
C ALA A 71 4.45 -4.25 -8.47
N GLY A 72 3.13 -4.05 -8.58
CA GLY A 72 2.54 -2.72 -8.75
C GLY A 72 2.73 -2.02 -10.10
N ALA A 73 3.18 -2.70 -11.15
CA ALA A 73 3.24 -2.12 -12.50
C ALA A 73 1.85 -2.14 -13.16
N GLN A 74 0.91 -1.38 -12.60
CA GLN A 74 -0.23 -0.91 -13.39
C GLN A 74 0.29 0.15 -14.36
N SER A 75 0.59 -0.25 -15.59
CA SER A 75 0.79 0.70 -16.69
C SER A 75 -0.55 1.36 -16.97
N SER A 76 -0.75 2.57 -16.44
CA SER A 76 -1.87 3.42 -16.84
C SER A 76 -1.70 3.80 -18.32
N GLY A 77 -2.40 3.12 -19.23
CA GLY A 77 -2.60 3.58 -20.61
C GLY A 77 -2.19 2.64 -21.75
N GLY A 78 -1.70 1.42 -21.48
CA GLY A 78 -1.41 0.41 -22.51
C GLY A 78 -2.07 -0.92 -22.18
N ALA A 79 -2.35 -1.74 -23.20
CA ALA A 79 -2.85 -3.10 -23.01
C ALA A 79 -2.00 -3.83 -21.94
N MET A 80 -2.67 -4.50 -21.00
CA MET A 80 -2.02 -5.23 -19.93
C MET A 80 -1.13 -6.32 -20.54
N LEU A 81 0.17 -6.02 -20.67
CA LEU A 81 1.14 -7.02 -21.10
C LEU A 81 1.41 -7.90 -19.90
N ASP A 82 0.86 -9.11 -19.94
CA ASP A 82 1.17 -10.14 -18.97
C ASP A 82 2.64 -10.53 -19.13
N ILE A 83 3.50 -9.97 -18.28
CA ILE A 83 4.96 -10.19 -18.28
C ILE A 83 5.30 -11.69 -18.19
N ASN A 84 4.43 -12.49 -17.57
CA ASN A 84 4.63 -13.92 -17.45
C ASN A 84 4.33 -14.68 -18.75
N ASN A 85 3.57 -14.09 -19.67
CA ASN A 85 3.20 -14.67 -20.95
C ASN A 85 3.93 -14.01 -22.14
N ILE A 86 5.21 -13.66 -21.97
CA ILE A 86 6.07 -13.05 -23.00
C ILE A 86 7.17 -14.02 -23.45
N VAL A 87 7.51 -13.94 -24.74
CA VAL A 87 8.68 -14.58 -25.35
C VAL A 87 9.76 -13.53 -25.58
N TYR A 88 10.92 -13.73 -24.97
CA TYR A 88 12.08 -12.84 -25.05
C TYR A 88 13.05 -13.33 -26.13
N ILE A 89 13.44 -12.43 -27.03
CA ILE A 89 14.33 -12.71 -28.18
C ILE A 89 15.42 -11.63 -28.24
N PRO A 90 16.66 -11.94 -28.65
CA PRO A 90 17.70 -10.93 -28.90
C PRO A 90 17.24 -9.86 -29.90
N LEU A 91 17.68 -8.61 -29.71
CA LEU A 91 17.21 -7.48 -30.52
C LEU A 91 17.64 -7.64 -31.98
N ASN A 92 18.88 -8.04 -32.22
CA ASN A 92 19.39 -8.22 -33.57
C ASN A 92 18.69 -9.39 -34.29
N THR A 93 18.37 -10.47 -33.58
CA THR A 93 17.58 -11.59 -34.13
C THR A 93 16.19 -11.11 -34.57
N PHE A 94 15.55 -10.24 -33.78
CA PHE A 94 14.28 -9.63 -34.15
C PHE A 94 14.41 -8.77 -35.42
N GLN A 95 15.38 -7.85 -35.43
CA GLN A 95 15.61 -6.94 -36.56
C GLN A 95 15.97 -7.68 -37.86
N TYR A 96 16.72 -8.78 -37.78
CA TYR A 96 17.15 -9.49 -38.98
C TYR A 96 16.07 -10.42 -39.55
N ARG A 97 15.25 -11.06 -38.69
CA ARG A 97 14.33 -12.14 -39.11
C ARG A 97 12.86 -11.76 -39.13
N PHE A 98 12.46 -10.84 -38.27
CA PHE A 98 11.04 -10.52 -38.03
C PHE A 98 10.67 -9.12 -38.48
N TRP A 99 11.66 -8.25 -38.69
CA TRP A 99 11.41 -6.91 -39.19
C TRP A 99 11.00 -6.95 -40.67
N ASP A 100 9.80 -6.46 -40.94
CA ASP A 100 9.29 -6.31 -42.30
C ASP A 100 9.71 -4.94 -42.84
N GLN A 101 10.73 -4.94 -43.71
CA GLN A 101 11.20 -3.72 -44.37
C GLN A 101 10.17 -3.08 -45.32
N SER A 102 9.11 -3.81 -45.70
CA SER A 102 8.08 -3.30 -46.61
C SER A 102 6.99 -2.47 -45.91
N ALA A 103 6.94 -2.49 -44.57
CA ALA A 103 5.98 -1.72 -43.79
C ALA A 103 6.51 -0.29 -43.60
N ASN A 104 6.19 0.62 -44.54
CA ASN A 104 6.64 2.02 -44.59
C ASN A 104 6.21 2.92 -43.39
N MET A 105 5.80 2.36 -42.26
CA MET A 105 5.20 3.13 -41.16
C MET A 105 5.16 2.33 -39.84
N LYS A 106 6.26 1.68 -39.47
CA LYS A 106 6.40 1.07 -38.14
C LYS A 106 7.61 1.66 -37.43
N ASP A 107 7.44 1.97 -36.15
CA ASP A 107 8.52 2.45 -35.30
C ASP A 107 9.56 1.33 -35.13
N ASP A 108 10.85 1.66 -35.38
CA ASP A 108 11.95 0.69 -35.26
C ASP A 108 12.13 0.15 -33.83
N LEU A 109 11.61 0.89 -32.83
CA LEU A 109 11.72 0.62 -31.40
C LEU A 109 10.46 1.05 -30.66
N ASP A 110 9.84 0.13 -29.92
CA ASP A 110 8.69 0.43 -29.06
C ASP A 110 9.09 1.25 -27.80
N GLY A 111 10.33 1.12 -27.32
CA GLY A 111 10.79 1.80 -26.11
C GLY A 111 12.22 1.51 -25.71
N ILE A 112 12.77 2.36 -24.84
CA ILE A 112 14.11 2.24 -24.27
C ILE A 112 14.01 2.35 -22.76
N ASP A 113 14.42 1.29 -22.06
CA ASP A 113 14.47 1.26 -20.60
C ASP A 113 15.86 1.67 -20.10
N LEU A 114 15.89 2.53 -19.08
CA LEU A 114 17.10 3.08 -18.48
C LEU A 114 17.10 2.81 -16.98
N ARG A 115 18.10 2.08 -16.49
CA ARG A 115 18.31 1.88 -15.05
C ARG A 115 19.23 2.98 -14.50
N LEU A 116 18.72 3.78 -13.57
CA LEU A 116 19.49 4.80 -12.88
C LEU A 116 20.34 4.19 -11.76
N ARG A 117 21.43 4.86 -11.39
CA ARG A 117 22.20 4.54 -10.18
C ARG A 117 21.37 4.90 -8.95
N ALA A 118 21.60 4.18 -7.85
CA ALA A 118 20.76 4.26 -6.64
C ALA A 118 20.62 5.67 -6.04
N GLU A 119 21.65 6.52 -6.18
CA GLU A 119 21.68 7.87 -5.58
C GLU A 119 21.24 8.98 -6.54
N THR A 120 20.81 8.65 -7.75
CA THR A 120 20.44 9.66 -8.76
C THR A 120 18.97 10.03 -8.66
N ASP A 121 18.66 11.34 -8.64
CA ASP A 121 17.27 11.81 -8.72
C ASP A 121 16.68 11.48 -10.10
N SER A 122 15.67 10.61 -10.09
CA SER A 122 14.93 10.20 -11.28
C SER A 122 14.26 11.35 -12.04
N ILE A 123 13.85 12.42 -11.37
CA ILE A 123 13.18 13.57 -11.99
C ILE A 123 14.20 14.42 -12.72
N GLU A 124 15.36 14.66 -12.10
CA GLU A 124 16.45 15.41 -12.73
C GLU A 124 17.00 14.65 -13.93
N ALA A 125 17.25 13.34 -13.78
CA ALA A 125 17.70 12.48 -14.86
C ALA A 125 16.71 12.49 -16.04
N ALA A 126 15.40 12.41 -15.77
CA ALA A 126 14.39 12.46 -16.83
C ALA A 126 14.38 13.79 -17.58
N LYS A 127 14.61 14.93 -16.91
CA LYS A 127 14.76 16.23 -17.58
C LYS A 127 15.97 16.24 -18.53
N VAL A 128 17.10 15.69 -18.08
CA VAL A 128 18.30 15.57 -18.92
C VAL A 128 18.04 14.67 -20.13
N VAL A 129 17.44 13.49 -19.93
CA VAL A 129 17.08 12.57 -21.03
C VAL A 129 16.13 13.24 -22.01
N THR A 130 15.12 13.95 -21.51
CA THR A 130 14.15 14.67 -22.35
C THR A 130 14.83 15.78 -23.15
N ALA A 131 15.77 16.51 -22.56
CA ALA A 131 16.53 17.55 -23.26
C ALA A 131 17.43 16.96 -24.36
N VAL A 132 18.09 15.83 -24.10
CA VAL A 132 18.92 15.13 -25.09
C VAL A 132 18.09 14.59 -26.23
N LEU A 133 16.95 13.94 -25.94
CA LEU A 133 16.03 13.42 -26.97
C LEU A 133 15.42 14.56 -27.78
N ASN A 134 14.96 15.64 -27.15
CA ASN A 134 14.47 16.82 -27.87
C ASN A 134 15.52 17.40 -28.83
N SER A 135 16.79 17.46 -28.41
CA SER A 135 17.87 17.93 -29.27
C SER A 135 18.17 16.96 -30.42
N THR A 136 18.08 15.65 -30.18
CA THR A 136 18.40 14.61 -31.16
C THR A 136 17.27 14.47 -32.20
N HIS A 137 16.02 14.65 -31.78
CA HIS A 137 14.82 14.60 -32.62
C HIS A 137 14.45 15.96 -33.23
N HIS A 138 15.34 16.95 -33.18
CA HIS A 138 15.13 18.30 -33.72
C HIS A 138 13.83 18.98 -33.24
N GLY A 139 13.41 18.71 -32.01
CA GLY A 139 12.21 19.29 -31.40
C GLY A 139 10.88 18.67 -31.84
N VAL A 140 10.89 17.55 -32.57
CA VAL A 140 9.68 16.77 -32.87
C VAL A 140 9.20 16.05 -31.59
N GLN A 141 7.89 16.06 -31.35
CA GLN A 141 7.27 15.37 -30.22
C GLN A 141 6.83 13.96 -30.61
N ASP A 142 7.77 13.04 -30.70
CA ASP A 142 7.57 11.64 -31.08
C ASP A 142 7.90 10.64 -29.95
N PHE A 143 8.31 11.10 -28.78
CA PHE A 143 8.65 10.26 -27.63
C PHE A 143 7.92 10.69 -26.35
N THR A 144 7.76 9.75 -25.42
CA THR A 144 7.27 10.02 -24.05
C THR A 144 8.24 9.43 -23.04
N VAL A 145 8.71 10.25 -22.10
CA VAL A 145 9.56 9.78 -21.00
C VAL A 145 8.69 9.46 -19.79
N THR A 146 8.52 8.17 -19.50
CA THR A 146 7.80 7.70 -18.32
C THR A 146 8.77 7.42 -17.18
N ILE A 147 8.53 7.99 -16.01
CA ILE A 147 9.34 7.78 -14.82
C ILE A 147 8.55 6.88 -13.85
N PRO A 148 8.97 5.62 -13.62
CA PRO A 148 8.29 4.75 -12.66
C PRO A 148 8.24 5.34 -11.24
N ALA A 149 9.28 6.08 -10.84
CA ALA A 149 9.31 6.79 -9.56
C ALA A 149 8.23 7.88 -9.44
N ALA A 150 7.82 8.53 -10.54
CA ALA A 150 6.73 9.50 -10.53
C ALA A 150 5.37 8.82 -10.28
N LEU A 151 5.16 7.63 -10.85
CA LEU A 151 3.97 6.81 -10.58
C LEU A 151 3.93 6.35 -9.12
N LEU A 152 5.07 5.91 -8.56
CA LEU A 152 5.19 5.59 -7.14
C LEU A 152 4.92 6.80 -6.24
N ALA A 153 5.47 7.97 -6.57
CA ALA A 153 5.22 9.20 -5.82
C ALA A 153 3.74 9.61 -5.90
N GLN A 154 3.08 9.43 -7.04
CA GLN A 154 1.64 9.67 -7.19
C GLN A 154 0.82 8.69 -6.35
N GLN A 155 1.15 7.39 -6.37
CA GLN A 155 0.50 6.40 -5.50
C GLN A 155 0.69 6.72 -4.01
N GLN A 156 1.91 7.11 -3.61
CA GLN A 156 2.21 7.51 -2.23
C GLN A 156 1.44 8.77 -1.82
N ARG A 157 1.32 9.77 -2.70
CA ARG A 157 0.49 10.96 -2.45
C ARG A 157 -0.97 10.60 -2.25
N THR A 158 -1.52 9.77 -3.12
CA THR A 158 -2.92 9.31 -3.01
C THR A 158 -3.13 8.52 -1.71
N GLN A 159 -2.24 7.58 -1.36
CA GLN A 159 -2.30 6.86 -0.08
C GLN A 159 -2.20 7.80 1.13
N THR A 160 -1.34 8.82 1.06
CA THR A 160 -1.21 9.82 2.12
C THR A 160 -2.50 10.62 2.29
N ILE A 161 -3.14 11.04 1.19
CA ILE A 161 -4.43 11.73 1.22
C ILE A 161 -5.51 10.84 1.85
N PHE A 162 -5.61 9.57 1.42
CA PHE A 162 -6.56 8.63 2.03
C PHE A 162 -6.29 8.40 3.52
N THR A 163 -5.02 8.35 3.91
CA THR A 163 -4.62 8.24 5.33
C THR A 163 -5.11 9.46 6.13
N TYR A 164 -4.92 10.68 5.62
CA TYR A 164 -5.43 11.89 6.30
C TYR A 164 -6.95 11.89 6.42
N VAL A 165 -7.67 11.48 5.37
CA VAL A 165 -9.14 11.38 5.41
C VAL A 165 -9.59 10.37 6.45
N MET A 166 -8.97 9.18 6.51
CA MET A 166 -9.31 8.17 7.52
C MET A 166 -9.01 8.65 8.94
N VAL A 167 -7.87 9.32 9.16
CA VAL A 167 -7.53 9.89 10.46
C VAL A 167 -8.53 10.98 10.87
N ALA A 168 -8.97 11.83 9.94
CA ALA A 168 -9.98 12.85 10.22
C ALA A 168 -11.34 12.24 10.59
N ILE A 169 -11.80 11.23 9.85
CA ILE A 169 -13.05 10.51 10.16
C ILE A 169 -12.94 9.84 11.53
N ALA A 170 -11.82 9.14 11.79
CA ALA A 170 -11.59 8.51 13.08
C ALA A 170 -11.60 9.52 14.24
N ALA A 171 -10.97 10.70 14.06
CA ALA A 171 -10.96 11.76 15.06
C ALA A 171 -12.37 12.32 15.33
N ILE A 172 -13.18 12.53 14.30
CA ILE A 172 -14.58 12.98 14.45
C ILE A 172 -15.40 11.90 15.17
N SER A 173 -15.30 10.63 14.78
CA SER A 173 -15.98 9.52 15.44
C SER A 173 -15.60 9.40 16.92
N LEU A 174 -14.31 9.59 17.22
CA LEU A 174 -13.79 9.59 18.58
C LEU A 174 -14.34 10.75 19.41
N LEU A 175 -14.43 11.95 18.83
CA LEU A 175 -15.00 13.12 19.48
C LEU A 175 -16.48 12.91 19.79
N VAL A 176 -17.26 12.41 18.83
CA VAL A 176 -18.69 12.08 19.03
C VAL A 176 -18.86 11.01 20.11
N GLY A 177 -18.03 9.96 20.09
CA GLY A 177 -18.00 8.93 21.14
C GLY A 177 -17.64 9.50 22.52
N GLY A 178 -16.65 10.40 22.57
CA GLY A 178 -16.23 11.09 23.79
C GLY A 178 -17.33 11.96 24.40
N ILE A 179 -18.06 12.71 23.57
CA ILE A 179 -19.26 13.46 24.02
C ILE A 179 -20.31 12.50 24.59
N GLY A 180 -20.49 11.32 23.98
CA GLY A 180 -21.37 10.27 24.49
C GLY A 180 -20.98 9.82 25.90
N ILE A 181 -19.69 9.51 26.12
CA ILE A 181 -19.17 9.14 27.45
C ILE A 181 -19.43 10.27 28.45
N MET A 182 -19.11 11.51 28.08
CA MET A 182 -19.34 12.67 28.94
C MET A 182 -20.80 12.79 29.38
N ASN A 183 -21.75 12.62 28.44
CA ASN A 183 -23.18 12.73 28.73
C ASN A 183 -23.67 11.61 29.64
N ILE A 184 -23.23 10.36 29.41
CA ILE A 184 -23.59 9.23 30.27
C ILE A 184 -23.08 9.47 31.69
N VAL A 185 -21.80 9.86 31.84
CA VAL A 185 -21.21 10.11 33.16
C VAL A 185 -21.88 11.31 33.84
N LEU A 186 -22.22 12.35 33.09
CA LEU A 186 -22.96 13.50 33.63
C LEU A 186 -24.35 13.10 34.13
N ALA A 187 -25.08 12.25 33.39
CA ALA A 187 -26.37 11.74 33.81
C ALA A 187 -26.26 10.90 35.09
N THR A 188 -25.26 10.01 35.19
CA THR A 188 -25.00 9.22 36.39
C THR A 188 -24.68 10.10 37.61
N VAL A 189 -23.96 11.20 37.42
CA VAL A 189 -23.70 12.19 38.49
C VAL A 189 -25.01 12.82 38.98
N LEU A 190 -25.93 13.13 38.08
CA LEU A 190 -27.23 13.72 38.41
C LEU A 190 -28.12 12.73 39.16
N GLU A 191 -28.17 11.47 38.72
CA GLU A 191 -28.93 10.40 39.39
C GLU A 191 -28.40 10.11 40.80
N ARG A 192 -27.08 10.16 41.00
CA ARG A 192 -26.42 9.87 42.29
C ARG A 192 -26.08 11.11 43.13
N THR A 193 -26.70 12.27 42.84
CA THR A 193 -26.47 13.54 43.55
C THR A 193 -26.58 13.41 45.07
N ARG A 194 -27.63 12.74 45.58
CA ARG A 194 -27.86 12.53 47.01
C ARG A 194 -26.75 11.72 47.67
N GLU A 195 -26.27 10.66 47.02
CA GLU A 195 -25.17 9.83 47.52
C GLU A 195 -23.86 10.62 47.62
N ILE A 196 -23.57 11.45 46.61
CA ILE A 196 -22.39 12.33 46.58
C ILE A 196 -22.48 13.35 47.72
N GLY A 197 -23.66 13.93 47.95
CA GLY A 197 -23.94 14.85 49.06
C GLY A 197 -23.65 14.22 50.42
N ILE A 198 -24.12 12.99 50.67
CA ILE A 198 -23.87 12.26 51.92
C ILE A 198 -22.38 12.03 52.13
N ARG A 199 -21.64 11.56 51.10
CA ARG A 199 -20.18 11.35 51.20
C ARG A 199 -19.43 12.64 51.51
N ARG A 200 -19.83 13.75 50.90
CA ARG A 200 -19.23 15.08 51.13
C ARG A 200 -19.53 15.61 52.53
N SER A 201 -20.72 15.36 53.07
CA SER A 201 -21.09 15.74 54.45
C SER A 201 -20.33 14.95 55.52
N ILE A 202 -19.97 13.68 55.23
CA ILE A 202 -19.18 12.82 56.14
C ILE A 202 -17.66 13.14 56.05
N GLY A 203 -17.25 14.04 55.15
CA GLY A 203 -15.87 14.56 55.08
C GLY A 203 -15.07 14.15 53.86
N ALA A 204 -15.67 13.51 52.84
CA ALA A 204 -14.96 13.20 51.60
C ALA A 204 -14.43 14.47 50.91
N ARG A 205 -13.16 14.46 50.48
CA ARG A 205 -12.57 15.59 49.78
C ARG A 205 -13.11 15.64 48.34
N ARG A 206 -13.08 16.82 47.72
CA ARG A 206 -13.47 17.00 46.32
C ARG A 206 -12.67 16.05 45.40
N PHE A 207 -11.40 15.87 45.73
CA PHE A 207 -10.49 14.99 45.00
C PHE A 207 -10.92 13.51 45.04
N ASP A 208 -11.51 13.04 46.13
CA ASP A 208 -11.97 11.65 46.25
C ASP A 208 -13.14 11.38 45.29
N ILE A 209 -14.06 12.35 45.18
CA ILE A 209 -15.17 12.29 44.23
C ILE A 209 -14.67 12.36 42.79
N VAL A 210 -13.73 13.27 42.49
CA VAL A 210 -13.14 13.35 41.14
C VAL A 210 -12.47 12.03 40.76
N ARG A 211 -11.66 11.46 41.66
CA ARG A 211 -10.93 10.21 41.41
C ARG A 211 -11.89 9.04 41.17
N GLN A 212 -12.99 8.97 41.91
CA GLN A 212 -14.00 7.91 41.71
C GLN A 212 -14.61 7.98 40.30
N PHE A 213 -15.17 9.12 39.91
CA PHE A 213 -15.82 9.27 38.59
C PHE A 213 -14.83 9.17 37.43
N LEU A 214 -13.61 9.69 37.61
CA LEU A 214 -12.56 9.55 36.62
C LEU A 214 -12.15 8.08 36.43
N THR A 215 -12.05 7.32 37.51
CA THR A 215 -11.75 5.88 37.45
C THR A 215 -12.88 5.11 36.76
N GLU A 216 -14.15 5.45 37.01
CA GLU A 216 -15.32 4.87 36.33
C GLU A 216 -15.28 5.16 34.81
N SER A 217 -14.95 6.39 34.43
CA SER A 217 -14.79 6.78 33.02
C SER A 217 -13.64 6.03 32.33
N VAL A 218 -12.49 5.91 33.01
CA VAL A 218 -11.33 5.17 32.51
C VAL A 218 -11.64 3.68 32.36
N LEU A 219 -12.37 3.07 33.31
CA LEU A 219 -12.80 1.67 33.21
C LEU A 219 -13.70 1.43 31.99
N ILE A 220 -14.64 2.32 31.73
CA ILE A 220 -15.51 2.26 30.54
C ILE A 220 -14.66 2.37 29.27
N SER A 221 -13.71 3.32 29.21
CA SER A 221 -12.85 3.48 28.04
C SER A 221 -11.86 2.34 27.84
N VAL A 222 -11.27 1.79 28.89
CA VAL A 222 -10.40 0.61 28.81
C VAL A 222 -11.19 -0.61 28.35
N GLY A 223 -12.39 -0.84 28.92
CA GLY A 223 -13.27 -1.94 28.50
C GLY A 223 -13.70 -1.82 27.04
N GLY A 224 -14.15 -0.63 26.64
CA GLY A 224 -14.51 -0.33 25.25
C GLY A 224 -13.31 -0.43 24.30
N GLY A 225 -12.13 0.00 24.73
CA GLY A 225 -10.88 -0.10 23.97
C GLY A 225 -10.46 -1.55 23.73
N LEU A 226 -10.50 -2.41 24.75
CA LEU A 226 -10.21 -3.83 24.62
C LEU A 226 -11.24 -4.55 23.72
N MET A 227 -12.53 -4.25 23.88
CA MET A 227 -13.58 -4.77 22.99
C MET A 227 -13.38 -4.28 21.55
N GLY A 228 -13.02 -3.01 21.36
CA GLY A 228 -12.73 -2.42 20.06
C GLY A 228 -11.53 -3.07 19.37
N ILE A 229 -10.46 -3.39 20.10
CA ILE A 229 -9.31 -4.13 19.57
C ILE A 229 -9.76 -5.52 19.11
N GLY A 230 -10.50 -6.26 19.94
CA GLY A 230 -11.02 -7.57 19.57
C GLY A 230 -11.90 -7.53 18.32
N PHE A 231 -12.80 -6.55 18.25
CA PHE A 231 -13.67 -6.34 17.09
C PHE A 231 -12.87 -5.94 15.83
N GLY A 232 -11.83 -5.11 15.98
CA GLY A 232 -10.93 -4.72 14.90
C GLY A 232 -10.17 -5.91 14.32
N PHE A 233 -9.65 -6.80 15.17
CA PHE A 233 -9.01 -8.05 14.71
C PHE A 233 -10.00 -8.97 13.99
N PHE A 234 -11.21 -9.12 14.52
CA PHE A 234 -12.26 -9.90 13.89
C PHE A 234 -12.60 -9.37 12.49
N LEU A 235 -12.74 -8.05 12.35
CA LEU A 235 -13.05 -7.42 11.07
C LEU A 235 -11.88 -7.54 10.08
N ALA A 236 -10.64 -7.36 10.54
CA ALA A 236 -9.45 -7.54 9.71
C ALA A 236 -9.32 -8.98 9.18
N TRP A 237 -9.62 -9.97 10.02
CA TRP A 237 -9.66 -11.38 9.64
C TRP A 237 -10.76 -11.68 8.61
N LEU A 238 -11.96 -11.10 8.80
CA LEU A 238 -13.08 -11.27 7.87
C LEU A 238 -12.73 -10.70 6.49
N ILE A 239 -12.18 -9.49 6.43
CA ILE A 239 -11.78 -8.81 5.19
C ILE A 239 -10.67 -9.59 4.48
N ALA A 240 -9.67 -10.09 5.22
CA ALA A 240 -8.58 -10.87 4.63
C ALA A 240 -9.10 -12.13 3.92
N ARG A 241 -10.20 -12.72 4.41
CA ARG A 241 -10.78 -13.94 3.86
C ARG A 241 -11.76 -13.70 2.71
N THR A 242 -12.43 -12.55 2.66
CA THR A 242 -13.43 -12.24 1.62
C THR A 242 -12.85 -11.44 0.45
N ALA A 243 -11.85 -10.60 0.69
CA ALA A 243 -11.30 -9.66 -0.31
C ALA A 243 -9.90 -10.03 -0.81
N GLU A 244 -9.31 -11.14 -0.34
CA GLU A 244 -7.93 -11.55 -0.64
C GLU A 244 -6.85 -10.47 -0.39
N TRP A 245 -7.16 -9.46 0.43
CA TRP A 245 -6.22 -8.39 0.77
C TRP A 245 -5.33 -8.82 1.94
N LYS A 246 -4.02 -8.56 1.82
CA LYS A 246 -3.07 -8.72 2.93
C LYS A 246 -3.25 -7.60 3.94
N THR A 247 -4.15 -7.79 4.90
CA THR A 247 -4.33 -6.86 6.03
C THR A 247 -3.20 -7.03 7.04
N ILE A 248 -2.33 -6.03 7.18
CA ILE A 248 -1.23 -6.05 8.16
C ILE A 248 -1.63 -5.18 9.35
N VAL A 249 -1.82 -5.80 10.52
CA VAL A 249 -2.06 -5.10 11.78
C VAL A 249 -0.75 -5.01 12.55
N THR A 250 -0.21 -3.81 12.73
CA THR A 250 1.02 -3.60 13.49
C THR A 250 0.74 -3.45 14.99
N SER A 251 1.63 -3.96 15.84
CA SER A 251 1.52 -3.84 17.30
C SER A 251 1.54 -2.38 17.76
N ALA A 252 2.31 -1.52 17.08
CA ALA A 252 2.37 -0.09 17.35
C ALA A 252 1.01 0.60 17.12
N SER A 253 0.31 0.27 16.02
CA SER A 253 -1.03 0.82 15.75
C SER A 253 -2.04 0.45 16.84
N VAL A 254 -1.99 -0.78 17.35
CA VAL A 254 -2.86 -1.23 18.44
C VAL A 254 -2.57 -0.47 19.74
N ALA A 255 -1.29 -0.31 20.08
CA ALA A 255 -0.90 0.43 21.28
C ALA A 255 -1.31 1.92 21.21
N ILE A 256 -1.15 2.56 20.05
CA ILE A 256 -1.59 3.94 19.82
C ILE A 256 -3.11 4.05 19.94
N ALA A 257 -3.87 3.17 19.29
CA ALA A 257 -5.33 3.18 19.35
C ALA A 257 -5.86 2.99 20.78
N PHE A 258 -5.26 2.05 21.53
CA PHE A 258 -5.59 1.85 22.94
C PHE A 258 -5.26 3.09 23.78
N GLY A 259 -4.07 3.68 23.59
CA GLY A 259 -3.66 4.90 24.28
C GLY A 259 -4.62 6.06 24.02
N VAL A 260 -5.02 6.25 22.76
CA VAL A 260 -6.00 7.28 22.36
C VAL A 260 -7.34 7.05 23.03
N SER A 261 -7.83 5.80 23.10
CA SER A 261 -9.08 5.46 23.79
C SER A 261 -9.07 5.84 25.27
N VAL A 262 -7.96 5.55 25.98
CA VAL A 262 -7.79 5.92 27.39
C VAL A 262 -7.73 7.43 27.58
N VAL A 263 -6.96 8.13 26.73
CA VAL A 263 -6.84 9.60 26.78
C VAL A 263 -8.21 10.26 26.61
N VAL A 264 -9.03 9.77 25.68
CA VAL A 264 -10.38 10.31 25.44
C VAL A 264 -11.28 10.08 26.66
N GLY A 265 -11.23 8.90 27.27
CA GLY A 265 -11.94 8.61 28.51
C GLY A 265 -11.59 9.57 29.64
N VAL A 266 -10.29 9.87 29.79
CA VAL A 266 -9.81 10.83 30.79
C VAL A 266 -10.31 12.25 30.46
N VAL A 267 -10.09 12.72 29.23
CA VAL A 267 -10.43 14.10 28.83
C VAL A 267 -11.92 14.37 29.00
N PHE A 268 -12.79 13.49 28.50
CA PHE A 268 -14.24 13.66 28.59
C PHE A 268 -14.81 13.30 29.97
N GLY A 269 -14.11 12.51 30.79
CA GLY A 269 -14.49 12.18 32.17
C GLY A 269 -14.14 13.27 33.19
N ILE A 270 -13.13 14.11 32.94
CA ILE A 270 -12.70 15.17 33.88
C ILE A 270 -13.83 16.19 34.12
N TYR A 271 -14.50 16.65 33.08
CA TYR A 271 -15.56 17.67 33.21
C TYR A 271 -16.69 17.24 34.16
N PRO A 272 -17.37 16.09 33.96
CA PRO A 272 -18.43 15.65 34.86
C PRO A 272 -17.90 15.30 36.26
N ALA A 273 -16.69 14.74 36.38
CA ALA A 273 -16.08 14.45 37.67
C ALA A 273 -15.84 15.72 38.50
N VAL A 274 -15.35 16.80 37.87
CA VAL A 274 -15.18 18.10 38.52
C VAL A 274 -16.54 18.68 38.90
N LYS A 275 -17.54 18.59 38.03
CA LYS A 275 -18.90 19.06 38.31
C LYS A 275 -19.51 18.33 39.51
N ALA A 276 -19.36 17.01 39.60
CA ALA A 276 -19.80 16.19 40.74
C ALA A 276 -19.16 16.63 42.06
N SER A 277 -17.85 16.91 42.04
CA SER A 277 -17.11 17.31 43.25
C SER A 277 -17.52 18.68 43.81
N ARG A 278 -18.15 19.52 42.99
CA ARG A 278 -18.60 20.88 43.34
C ARG A 278 -20.04 20.94 43.85
N ILE A 279 -20.75 19.81 43.90
CA ILE A 279 -22.10 19.75 44.48
C ILE A 279 -22.04 20.14 45.96
N ASN A 280 -22.92 21.06 46.37
CA ASN A 280 -23.06 21.48 47.76
C ASN A 280 -23.79 20.39 48.56
N PRO A 281 -23.25 19.95 49.71
CA PRO A 281 -23.87 18.88 50.50
C PRO A 281 -25.26 19.24 51.03
N ILE A 282 -25.47 20.53 51.32
CA ILE A 282 -26.75 21.06 51.82
C ILE A 282 -27.82 20.98 50.72
N ASP A 283 -27.48 21.42 49.50
CA ASP A 283 -28.40 21.41 48.36
C ASP A 283 -28.73 19.97 47.92
N ALA A 284 -27.75 19.06 47.97
CA ALA A 284 -27.92 17.66 47.60
C ALA A 284 -28.82 16.85 48.55
N LEU A 285 -28.99 17.30 49.80
CA LEU A 285 -29.85 16.66 50.80
C LEU A 285 -31.25 17.27 50.87
N ARG A 286 -31.45 18.45 50.25
CA ARG A 286 -32.70 19.19 50.23
C ARG A 286 -33.56 18.91 48.99
N TYR A 287 -32.98 18.26 47.98
CA TYR A 287 -33.70 17.79 46.80
C TYR A 287 -34.55 16.55 47.13
N GLU A 288 -35.87 16.69 47.01
CA GLU A 288 -36.79 15.59 46.65
C GLU A 288 -36.83 15.44 45.13
#